data_AF-A0A2N2T9F6-F1
#
_entry.id   AF-A0A2N2T9F6-F1
#
_cell.length_a   1.000
_cell.length_b   1.000
_cell.length_c   1.000
_cell.angle_alpha   90.00
_cell.angle_beta   90.00
_cell.angle_gamma   90.00
#
_symmetry.space_group_name_H-M   'P 1'
#
loop_
_entity.id
_entity.type
_entity.pdbx_description
1 polymer ?
#
loop_
_entity_poly.entity_id
_entity_poly.type
_entity_poly.pdbx_seq_one_letter_code
_entity_poly.pdbx_strand_id
1 'polypeptide(L)'
;MNLRRTPPTARRSWRGGLACALLCGLSPTAGAQAFELSGEKALVALTKDGQRTRIGAVFFEPQGQGTARFRVQMDPAVMRDHFLSMREFKCLPAAQEISCFVPYPYAQPGTVSPGQLAWLEHSLLFFFKQPADFGAKLWNGIIFKFSLTPTGLVGKPQAVDLNRIGVPPDNLNEPPYGPFDRDDFTPGARWVQELRIE
;
A
#
# COMPACT_ATOMS: atom_id res chain seq x y z
N MET A 1 50.59 39.64 -69.95
CA MET A 1 50.74 40.74 -68.98
C MET A 1 49.92 40.37 -67.75
N ASN A 2 50.42 40.14 -66.54
CA ASN A 2 51.69 40.51 -65.92
C ASN A 2 52.19 39.40 -64.98
N LEU A 3 53.51 39.21 -65.00
CA LEU A 3 54.31 38.35 -64.13
C LEU A 3 54.44 38.91 -62.70
N ARG A 4 54.64 38.03 -61.71
CA ARG A 4 55.72 38.05 -60.67
C ARG A 4 55.57 36.82 -59.74
N ARG A 5 56.52 35.87 -59.77
CA ARG A 5 57.71 35.65 -58.90
C ARG A 5 57.42 34.90 -57.57
N THR A 6 58.03 33.71 -57.41
CA THR A 6 58.23 32.84 -56.21
C THR A 6 59.43 33.32 -55.35
N PRO A 7 59.95 32.69 -54.23
CA PRO A 7 59.74 31.37 -53.54
C PRO A 7 59.79 31.48 -51.95
N PRO A 8 60.37 30.56 -51.11
CA PRO A 8 59.91 29.23 -50.64
C PRO A 8 59.84 29.01 -49.08
N THR A 9 59.53 27.77 -48.68
CA THR A 9 59.87 27.03 -47.42
C THR A 9 59.24 27.39 -46.06
N ALA A 10 58.54 26.42 -45.44
CA ALA A 10 58.94 25.80 -44.16
C ALA A 10 57.99 24.65 -43.76
N ARG A 11 58.57 23.47 -43.58
CA ARG A 11 57.98 22.32 -42.88
C ARG A 11 57.64 22.70 -41.42
N ARG A 12 56.49 22.25 -40.91
CA ARG A 12 56.46 21.61 -39.58
C ARG A 12 55.27 20.69 -39.42
N SER A 13 55.58 19.41 -39.46
CA SER A 13 54.78 18.32 -38.93
C SER A 13 54.50 18.52 -37.44
N TRP A 14 53.23 18.45 -37.04
CA TRP A 14 52.90 18.05 -35.68
C TRP A 14 51.71 17.09 -35.70
N ARG A 15 52.05 15.81 -35.56
CA ARG A 15 51.14 14.74 -35.16
C ARG A 15 50.84 14.96 -33.68
N GLY A 16 49.58 15.16 -33.33
CA GLY A 16 49.08 15.10 -31.96
C GLY A 16 47.87 14.17 -31.96
N GLY A 17 48.11 12.90 -31.60
CA GLY A 17 47.05 11.90 -31.48
C GLY A 17 46.13 12.24 -30.30
N LEU A 18 44.84 12.30 -30.55
CA LEU A 18 43.81 12.31 -29.52
C LEU A 18 43.51 10.87 -29.12
N ALA A 19 44.03 10.46 -27.97
CA ALA A 19 43.66 9.21 -27.32
C ALA A 19 42.22 9.36 -26.79
N CYS A 20 41.28 8.62 -27.40
CA CYS A 20 39.93 8.42 -26.88
C CYS A 20 40.00 7.48 -25.67
N ALA A 21 40.00 8.05 -24.46
CA ALA A 21 39.81 7.29 -23.23
C ALA A 21 38.32 6.94 -23.07
N LEU A 22 37.97 5.70 -23.42
CA LEU A 22 36.69 5.07 -23.08
C LEU A 22 36.62 4.84 -21.57
N LEU A 23 36.01 5.78 -20.85
CA LEU A 23 35.59 5.58 -19.46
C LEU A 23 34.27 4.82 -19.47
N CYS A 24 34.34 3.49 -19.31
CA CYS A 24 33.19 2.66 -18.97
C CYS A 24 32.68 3.08 -17.57
N GLY A 25 31.64 3.90 -17.53
CA GLY A 25 30.93 4.22 -16.30
C GLY A 25 30.27 2.97 -15.74
N LEU A 26 30.75 2.49 -14.58
CA LEU A 26 30.01 1.55 -13.75
C LEU A 26 28.80 2.30 -13.18
N SER A 27 27.63 2.12 -13.77
CA SER A 27 26.38 2.52 -13.14
C SER A 27 26.09 1.59 -11.97
N PRO A 28 25.89 2.08 -10.74
CA PRO A 28 25.41 1.24 -9.65
C PRO A 28 23.98 0.81 -9.99
N THR A 29 23.79 -0.49 -10.22
CA THR A 29 22.46 -1.09 -10.25
C THR A 29 21.88 -0.96 -8.84
N ALA A 30 21.02 0.03 -8.65
CA ALA A 30 20.12 0.05 -7.50
C ALA A 30 19.25 -1.21 -7.59
N GLY A 31 19.65 -2.26 -6.87
CA GLY A 31 18.85 -3.46 -6.76
C GLY A 31 17.50 -3.06 -6.17
N ALA A 32 16.42 -3.28 -6.92
CA ALA A 32 15.08 -3.16 -6.39
C ALA A 32 14.97 -4.16 -5.22
N GLN A 33 15.06 -3.65 -3.98
CA GLN A 33 14.81 -4.48 -2.82
C GLN A 33 13.34 -4.85 -2.84
N ALA A 34 13.06 -6.14 -2.95
CA ALA A 34 11.70 -6.65 -2.87
C ALA A 34 11.12 -6.29 -1.49
N PHE A 35 9.85 -5.90 -1.46
CA PHE A 35 9.16 -5.59 -0.22
C PHE A 35 9.29 -6.74 0.80
N GLU A 36 9.83 -6.42 1.97
CA GLU A 36 10.03 -7.36 3.06
C GLU A 36 8.95 -7.19 4.14
N LEU A 37 8.42 -8.30 4.64
CA LEU A 37 7.54 -8.35 5.80
C LEU A 37 8.35 -8.18 7.10
N SER A 38 9.01 -7.03 7.23
CA SER A 38 9.87 -6.67 8.37
C SER A 38 9.72 -5.19 8.74
N GLY A 39 9.84 -4.90 10.04
CA GLY A 39 9.84 -3.54 10.57
C GLY A 39 8.48 -2.84 10.51
N GLU A 40 8.49 -1.52 10.67
CA GLU A 40 7.31 -0.67 10.53
C GLU A 40 7.09 -0.29 9.06
N LYS A 41 5.86 -0.47 8.56
CA LYS A 41 5.41 -0.01 7.24
C LYS A 41 4.25 0.96 7.41
N ALA A 42 4.19 2.01 6.60
CA ALA A 42 3.09 2.96 6.62
C ALA A 42 1.82 2.31 6.06
N LEU A 43 0.68 2.50 6.75
CA LEU A 43 -0.63 2.17 6.21
C LEU A 43 -1.24 3.43 5.60
N VAL A 44 -1.46 3.41 4.28
CA VAL A 44 -1.86 4.58 3.49
C VAL A 44 -3.18 4.31 2.79
N ALA A 45 -4.16 5.20 2.95
CA ALA A 45 -5.38 5.23 2.15
C ALA A 45 -5.17 6.07 0.89
N LEU A 46 -5.51 5.50 -0.27
CA LEU A 46 -5.64 6.24 -1.52
C LEU A 46 -7.13 6.47 -1.77
N THR A 47 -7.52 7.72 -1.93
CA THR A 47 -8.92 8.12 -2.01
C THR A 47 -9.28 8.61 -3.40
N LYS A 48 -10.59 8.61 -3.71
CA LYS A 48 -11.14 8.96 -5.04
C LYS A 48 -10.80 10.38 -5.50
N ASP A 49 -10.60 11.27 -4.54
CA ASP A 49 -10.18 12.67 -4.73
C ASP A 49 -8.66 12.82 -4.95
N GLY A 50 -7.93 11.70 -5.07
CA GLY A 50 -6.50 11.67 -5.36
C GLY A 50 -5.60 11.87 -4.14
N GLN A 51 -6.16 11.94 -2.93
CA GLN A 51 -5.34 12.07 -1.72
C GLN A 51 -4.64 10.75 -1.37
N ARG A 52 -3.44 10.89 -0.80
CA ARG A 52 -2.68 9.82 -0.17
C ARG A 52 -2.52 10.16 1.30
N THR A 53 -3.24 9.45 2.15
CA THR A 53 -3.29 9.78 3.59
C THR A 53 -2.73 8.62 4.38
N ARG A 54 -1.69 8.86 5.19
CA ARG A 54 -1.23 7.89 6.19
C ARG A 54 -2.32 7.78 7.26
N ILE A 55 -2.91 6.60 7.41
CA ILE A 55 -3.97 6.32 8.38
C ILE A 55 -3.50 5.42 9.52
N GLY A 56 -2.24 4.99 9.49
CA GLY A 56 -1.66 4.12 10.50
C GLY A 56 -0.30 3.53 10.11
N ALA A 57 0.01 2.40 10.73
CA ALA A 57 1.18 1.58 10.45
C ALA A 57 0.86 0.09 10.62
N VAL A 58 1.60 -0.74 9.90
CA VAL A 58 1.65 -2.19 10.11
C VAL A 58 3.07 -2.56 10.52
N PHE A 59 3.21 -3.19 11.68
CA PHE A 59 4.48 -3.68 12.19
C PHE A 59 4.61 -5.15 11.83
N PHE A 60 5.73 -5.54 11.25
CA PHE A 60 6.05 -6.92 10.93
C PHE A 60 7.27 -7.40 11.70
N GLU A 61 7.13 -8.54 12.37
CA GLU A 61 8.17 -9.22 13.15
C GLU A 61 8.49 -10.57 12.49
N PRO A 62 9.59 -10.69 11.73
CA PRO A 62 9.94 -11.92 11.04
C PRO A 62 10.03 -13.12 12.00
N GLN A 63 9.46 -14.26 11.60
CA GLN A 63 9.49 -15.53 12.34
C GLN A 63 10.37 -16.59 11.65
N GLY A 64 10.95 -16.27 10.50
CA GLY A 64 11.68 -17.21 9.64
C GLY A 64 10.83 -17.76 8.49
N GLN A 65 11.49 -18.36 7.50
CA GLN A 65 10.84 -18.96 6.32
C GLN A 65 9.87 -18.01 5.56
N GLY A 66 10.17 -16.71 5.55
CA GLY A 66 9.32 -15.70 4.89
C GLY A 66 7.99 -15.40 5.61
N THR A 67 7.78 -15.94 6.81
CA THR A 67 6.61 -15.64 7.65
C THR A 67 6.95 -14.53 8.63
N ALA A 68 5.97 -13.67 8.93
CA ALA A 68 6.08 -12.64 9.95
C ALA A 68 4.82 -12.62 10.84
N ARG A 69 4.98 -12.27 12.11
CA ARG A 69 3.87 -11.77 12.92
C ARG A 69 3.58 -10.34 12.53
N PHE A 70 2.33 -9.91 12.63
CA PHE A 70 1.97 -8.53 12.35
C PHE A 70 1.12 -7.90 13.45
N ARG A 71 1.20 -6.57 13.56
CA ARG A 71 0.28 -5.75 14.35
C ARG A 71 -0.12 -4.51 13.55
N VAL A 72 -1.40 -4.17 13.61
CA VAL A 72 -1.94 -2.96 12.97
C VAL A 72 -2.14 -1.89 14.04
N GLN A 73 -1.71 -0.67 13.75
CA GLN A 73 -1.97 0.49 14.57
C GLN A 73 -2.56 1.60 13.71
N MET A 74 -3.78 2.04 14.03
CA MET A 74 -4.40 3.19 13.37
C MET A 74 -3.85 4.50 13.95
N ASP A 75 -3.73 5.53 13.14
CA ASP A 75 -3.29 6.86 13.55
C ASP A 75 -4.50 7.69 14.05
N PRO A 76 -4.62 7.95 15.37
CA PRO A 76 -5.75 8.69 15.93
C PRO A 76 -5.74 10.17 15.55
N ALA A 77 -4.64 10.73 15.05
CA ALA A 77 -4.60 12.12 14.59
C ALA A 77 -5.38 12.32 13.28
N VAL A 78 -5.48 11.27 12.47
CA VAL A 78 -6.20 11.26 11.18
C VAL A 78 -7.55 10.57 11.30
N MET A 79 -7.59 9.46 12.06
CA MET A 79 -8.79 8.65 12.27
C MET A 79 -9.62 9.22 13.44
N ARG A 80 -10.66 10.00 13.12
CA ARG A 80 -11.49 10.71 14.10
C ARG A 80 -12.55 9.82 14.74
N ASP A 81 -12.96 10.20 15.93
CA ASP A 81 -13.93 9.46 16.71
C ASP A 81 -15.35 9.76 16.24
N HIS A 82 -16.08 8.71 15.90
CA HIS A 82 -17.52 8.75 15.65
C HIS A 82 -18.22 7.81 16.62
N PHE A 83 -19.13 8.38 17.42
CA PHE A 83 -20.00 7.60 18.30
C PHE A 83 -21.18 7.08 17.49
N LEU A 84 -21.21 5.77 17.26
CA LEU A 84 -22.22 5.08 16.49
C LEU A 84 -22.80 3.97 17.36
N SER A 85 -24.03 4.16 17.81
CA SER A 85 -24.75 3.20 18.66
C SER A 85 -24.00 2.87 19.96
N MET A 86 -23.67 3.89 20.75
CA MET A 86 -22.96 3.78 22.04
C MET A 86 -21.53 3.21 21.97
N ARG A 87 -21.01 2.95 20.77
CA ARG A 87 -19.63 2.53 20.55
C ARG A 87 -18.91 3.57 19.72
N GLU A 88 -17.67 3.81 20.09
CA GLU A 88 -16.78 4.68 19.34
C GLU A 88 -16.12 3.89 18.22
N PHE A 89 -16.11 4.47 17.03
CA PHE A 89 -15.35 3.98 15.89
C PHE A 89 -14.37 5.05 15.43
N LYS A 90 -13.15 4.63 15.11
CA LYS A 90 -12.13 5.47 14.48
C LYS A 90 -12.43 5.53 12.98
N CYS A 91 -12.69 6.71 12.44
CA CYS A 91 -13.11 6.88 11.05
C CYS A 91 -12.27 7.91 10.31
N LEU A 92 -11.99 7.62 9.03
CA LEU A 92 -11.45 8.56 8.08
C LEU A 92 -12.60 9.40 7.50
N PRO A 93 -12.67 10.70 7.81
CA PRO A 93 -13.79 11.54 7.38
C PRO A 93 -13.62 12.01 5.92
N ALA A 94 -14.74 12.07 5.20
CA ALA A 94 -14.84 12.76 3.91
C ALA A 94 -16.21 13.42 3.76
N ALA A 95 -16.32 14.30 2.76
CA ALA A 95 -17.54 15.07 2.51
C ALA A 95 -18.73 14.22 2.04
N GLN A 96 -18.49 13.10 1.35
CA GLN A 96 -19.54 12.27 0.74
C GLN A 96 -19.65 10.87 1.37
N GLU A 97 -18.55 10.33 1.87
CA GLU A 97 -18.48 8.99 2.44
C GLU A 97 -17.45 8.97 3.57
N ILE A 98 -17.84 8.45 4.73
CA ILE A 98 -16.96 8.24 5.87
C ILE A 98 -16.60 6.77 5.92
N SER A 99 -15.32 6.44 6.06
CA SER A 99 -14.82 5.07 6.21
C SER A 99 -14.39 4.82 7.64
N CYS A 100 -15.03 3.89 8.33
CA CYS A 100 -14.81 3.61 9.75
C CYS A 100 -14.09 2.27 9.93
N PHE A 101 -12.97 2.28 10.64
CA PHE A 101 -12.20 1.08 10.98
C PHE A 101 -12.95 0.22 12.00
N VAL A 102 -12.97 -1.09 11.77
CA VAL A 102 -13.57 -2.09 12.65
C VAL A 102 -12.49 -3.08 13.08
N PRO A 103 -12.04 -3.04 14.35
CA PRO A 103 -11.14 -4.05 14.87
C PRO A 103 -11.81 -5.44 14.83
N TYR A 104 -11.09 -6.44 14.34
CA TYR A 104 -11.53 -7.82 14.45
C TYR A 104 -11.59 -8.24 15.93
N PRO A 105 -12.72 -8.78 16.43
CA PRO A 105 -12.95 -8.89 17.87
C PRO A 105 -12.44 -10.19 18.51
N TYR A 106 -11.99 -11.17 17.71
CA TYR A 106 -11.58 -12.49 18.20
C TYR A 106 -10.09 -12.74 18.04
N ALA A 107 -9.58 -13.69 18.81
CA ALA A 107 -8.20 -14.15 18.65
C ALA A 107 -7.99 -14.74 17.25
N GLN A 108 -6.79 -14.53 16.71
CA GLN A 108 -6.37 -15.01 15.40
C GLN A 108 -4.84 -15.19 15.40
N PRO A 109 -4.27 -16.01 14.51
CA PRO A 109 -2.84 -16.37 14.52
C PRO A 109 -1.87 -15.19 14.45
N GLY A 110 -2.27 -14.08 13.83
CA GLY A 110 -1.50 -12.83 13.77
C GLY A 110 -0.31 -12.94 12.85
N THR A 111 -0.35 -13.83 11.86
CA THR A 111 0.76 -14.12 10.95
C THR A 111 0.41 -13.84 9.49
N VAL A 112 1.45 -13.53 8.71
CA VAL A 112 1.40 -13.37 7.27
C VAL A 112 2.61 -14.04 6.63
N SER A 113 2.43 -14.50 5.39
CA SER A 113 3.52 -14.92 4.52
C SER A 113 3.15 -14.58 3.07
N PRO A 114 4.10 -14.62 2.11
CA PRO A 114 3.78 -14.46 0.70
C PRO A 114 2.66 -15.42 0.26
N GLY A 115 1.58 -14.88 -0.27
CA GLY A 115 0.39 -15.64 -0.69
C GLY A 115 -0.61 -15.97 0.43
N GLN A 116 -0.28 -15.71 1.70
CA GLN A 116 -1.19 -15.90 2.85
C GLN A 116 -1.34 -14.58 3.61
N LEU A 117 -2.20 -13.71 3.07
CA LEU A 117 -2.43 -12.37 3.62
C LEU A 117 -3.78 -12.26 4.34
N ALA A 118 -4.62 -13.30 4.32
CA ALA A 118 -6.01 -13.22 4.77
C ALA A 118 -6.17 -12.69 6.19
N TRP A 119 -5.30 -13.07 7.14
CA TRP A 119 -5.38 -12.53 8.51
C TRP A 119 -5.08 -11.04 8.62
N LEU A 120 -4.16 -10.53 7.78
CA LEU A 120 -3.90 -9.09 7.66
C LEU A 120 -5.11 -8.36 7.06
N GLU A 121 -5.76 -8.94 6.05
CA GLU A 121 -7.01 -8.41 5.48
C GLU A 121 -8.11 -8.29 6.54
N HIS A 122 -8.29 -9.32 7.36
CA HIS A 122 -9.27 -9.34 8.46
C HIS A 122 -8.90 -8.41 9.62
N SER A 123 -7.65 -7.98 9.71
CA SER A 123 -7.22 -6.97 10.69
C SER A 123 -7.36 -5.54 10.15
N LEU A 124 -7.83 -5.38 8.90
CA LEU A 124 -8.03 -4.12 8.20
C LEU A 124 -9.46 -4.03 7.64
N LEU A 125 -10.44 -4.29 8.50
CA LEU A 125 -11.86 -4.18 8.17
C LEU A 125 -12.37 -2.76 8.35
N PHE A 126 -13.23 -2.34 7.44
CA PHE A 126 -13.90 -1.04 7.50
C PHE A 126 -15.38 -1.21 7.20
N PHE A 127 -16.20 -0.22 7.54
CA PHE A 127 -17.48 -0.01 6.86
C PHE A 127 -17.57 1.42 6.39
N PHE A 128 -18.45 1.67 5.42
CA PHE A 128 -18.72 3.02 4.94
C PHE A 128 -20.12 3.49 5.29
N LYS A 129 -20.27 4.80 5.46
CA LYS A 129 -21.57 5.46 5.67
C LYS A 129 -21.57 6.87 5.08
N GLN A 130 -22.74 7.46 4.93
CA GLN A 130 -22.84 8.88 4.63
C GLN A 130 -22.58 9.72 5.89
N PRO A 131 -22.13 10.98 5.76
CA PRO A 131 -21.97 11.87 6.91
C PRO A 131 -23.25 12.04 7.73
N ALA A 132 -24.41 12.11 7.07
CA ALA A 132 -25.72 12.25 7.70
C ALA A 132 -26.23 10.97 8.40
N ASP A 133 -25.59 9.81 8.20
CA ASP A 133 -25.98 8.58 8.87
C ASP A 133 -25.53 8.60 10.34
N PHE A 134 -26.46 8.42 11.26
CA PHE A 134 -26.19 8.37 12.71
C PHE A 134 -25.68 7.00 13.20
N GLY A 135 -26.08 5.90 12.56
CA GLY A 135 -25.76 4.54 12.99
C GLY A 135 -24.59 3.92 12.21
N ALA A 136 -23.93 2.94 12.83
CA ALA A 136 -23.03 2.06 12.12
C ALA A 136 -23.84 1.16 11.17
N LYS A 137 -23.37 1.00 9.93
CA LYS A 137 -23.98 0.12 8.92
C LYS A 137 -23.01 -1.02 8.64
N LEU A 138 -22.97 -2.01 9.53
CA LEU A 138 -22.00 -3.11 9.44
C LEU A 138 -22.19 -3.99 8.19
N TRP A 139 -23.39 -4.02 7.61
CA TRP A 139 -23.64 -4.65 6.31
C TRP A 139 -23.00 -3.90 5.12
N ASN A 140 -22.53 -2.67 5.31
CA ASN A 140 -21.72 -1.91 4.35
C ASN A 140 -20.22 -2.17 4.56
N GLY A 141 -19.86 -3.41 4.87
CA GLY A 141 -18.50 -3.80 5.18
C GLY A 141 -17.57 -3.70 3.97
N ILE A 142 -16.31 -3.42 4.28
CA ILE A 142 -15.20 -3.38 3.35
C ILE A 142 -14.08 -4.22 3.95
N ILE A 143 -13.60 -5.18 3.18
CA ILE A 143 -12.31 -5.85 3.37
C ILE A 143 -11.40 -5.47 2.20
N PHE A 144 -10.10 -5.37 2.43
CA PHE A 144 -9.14 -5.08 1.36
C PHE A 144 -8.40 -6.36 0.98
N LYS A 145 -8.59 -6.84 -0.25
CA LYS A 145 -7.82 -7.96 -0.80
C LYS A 145 -6.41 -7.49 -1.16
N PHE A 146 -5.41 -7.94 -0.41
CA PHE A 146 -4.03 -7.51 -0.62
C PHE A 146 -3.32 -8.38 -1.65
N SER A 147 -2.46 -7.74 -2.43
CA SER A 147 -1.50 -8.40 -3.32
C SER A 147 -0.12 -7.82 -3.10
N LEU A 148 0.90 -8.69 -3.12
CA LEU A 148 2.29 -8.28 -3.02
C LEU A 148 2.76 -7.65 -4.32
N THR A 149 3.44 -6.52 -4.20
CA THR A 149 4.10 -5.80 -5.29
C THR A 149 5.58 -5.58 -4.92
N PRO A 150 6.44 -5.21 -5.87
CA PRO A 150 7.85 -4.94 -5.56
C PRO A 150 8.06 -3.88 -4.46
N THR A 151 7.14 -2.93 -4.33
CA THR A 151 7.27 -1.76 -3.45
C THR A 151 6.37 -1.81 -2.21
N GLY A 152 5.54 -2.85 -2.04
CA GLY A 152 4.53 -2.84 -0.97
C GLY A 152 3.42 -3.86 -1.16
N LEU A 153 2.44 -3.84 -0.26
CA LEU A 153 1.16 -4.50 -0.44
C LEU A 153 0.13 -3.49 -0.98
N VAL A 154 -0.64 -3.89 -1.98
CA VAL A 154 -1.76 -3.09 -2.51
C VAL A 154 -3.06 -3.84 -2.26
N GLY A 155 -3.93 -3.21 -1.48
CA GLY A 155 -5.24 -3.72 -1.08
C GLY A 155 -6.34 -3.10 -1.92
N LYS A 156 -7.17 -3.94 -2.55
CA LYS A 156 -8.37 -3.49 -3.28
C LYS A 156 -9.63 -3.77 -2.47
N PRO A 157 -10.57 -2.82 -2.37
CA PRO A 157 -11.77 -2.98 -1.55
C PRO A 157 -12.70 -4.03 -2.15
N GLN A 158 -13.24 -4.88 -1.29
CA GLN A 158 -14.31 -5.83 -1.56
C GLN A 158 -15.39 -5.69 -0.50
N ALA A 159 -16.65 -5.92 -0.89
CA ALA A 159 -17.79 -5.88 0.00
C ALA A 159 -17.84 -7.14 0.88
N VAL A 160 -18.20 -6.97 2.14
CA VAL A 160 -18.47 -8.04 3.11
C VAL A 160 -19.62 -7.63 4.04
N ASP A 161 -20.31 -8.59 4.63
CA ASP A 161 -21.25 -8.33 5.72
C ASP A 161 -20.55 -8.48 7.07
N LEU A 162 -20.23 -7.35 7.74
CA LEU A 162 -19.56 -7.37 9.04
C LEU A 162 -20.43 -7.89 10.19
N ASN A 163 -21.73 -8.10 9.99
CA ASN A 163 -22.54 -8.74 11.03
C ASN A 163 -22.10 -10.19 11.31
N ARG A 164 -21.40 -10.84 10.35
CA ARG A 164 -20.87 -12.20 10.52
C ARG A 164 -19.82 -12.32 11.62
N ILE A 165 -19.07 -11.25 11.90
CA ILE A 165 -18.09 -11.23 12.99
C ILE A 165 -18.68 -10.71 14.30
N GLY A 166 -20.01 -10.61 14.40
CA GLY A 166 -20.72 -10.35 15.66
C GLY A 166 -20.73 -11.56 16.60
N VAL A 167 -20.44 -12.76 16.09
CA VAL A 167 -20.34 -14.01 16.84
C VAL A 167 -18.98 -14.67 16.56
N PRO A 168 -18.31 -15.29 17.56
CA PRO A 168 -17.05 -15.99 17.33
C PRO A 168 -17.19 -17.10 16.28
N PRO A 169 -16.19 -17.30 15.40
CA PRO A 169 -16.19 -18.44 14.49
C PRO A 169 -15.85 -19.73 15.26
N ASP A 170 -16.26 -20.87 14.70
CA ASP A 170 -15.98 -22.19 15.28
C ASP A 170 -14.48 -22.52 15.28
N ASN A 171 -13.74 -22.05 14.28
CA ASN A 171 -12.29 -22.24 14.16
C ASN A 171 -11.55 -20.88 14.11
N LEU A 172 -10.79 -20.59 15.15
CA LEU A 172 -10.01 -19.34 15.27
C LEU A 172 -8.77 -19.29 14.36
N ASN A 173 -8.40 -20.42 13.72
CA ASN A 173 -7.26 -20.48 12.80
C ASN A 173 -7.65 -20.24 11.34
N GLU A 174 -8.95 -20.15 11.06
CA GLU A 174 -9.49 -19.90 9.73
C GLU A 174 -10.11 -18.49 9.64
N PRO A 175 -9.72 -17.68 8.65
CA PRO A 175 -10.33 -16.37 8.45
C PRO A 175 -11.81 -16.49 8.04
N PRO A 176 -12.74 -15.74 8.67
CA PRO A 176 -14.19 -15.93 8.51
C PRO A 176 -14.79 -15.47 7.17
N TYR A 177 -14.08 -14.63 6.40
CA TYR A 177 -14.46 -14.26 5.03
C TYR A 177 -13.58 -14.99 4.03
N GLY A 178 -14.10 -16.07 3.44
CA GLY A 178 -13.49 -16.75 2.30
C GLY A 178 -13.75 -16.02 0.97
N PRO A 179 -13.22 -16.53 -0.15
CA PRO A 179 -13.42 -15.90 -1.47
C PRO A 179 -14.89 -15.77 -1.91
N PHE A 180 -15.77 -16.64 -1.43
CA PHE A 180 -17.20 -16.62 -1.76
C PHE A 180 -18.04 -15.75 -0.82
N ASP A 181 -17.43 -15.23 0.25
CA ASP A 181 -18.09 -14.36 1.23
C ASP A 181 -17.84 -12.88 0.93
N ARG A 182 -17.23 -12.59 -0.23
CA ARG A 182 -16.74 -11.28 -0.62
C ARG A 182 -17.12 -11.00 -2.07
N ASP A 183 -17.53 -9.77 -2.33
CA ASP A 183 -17.86 -9.31 -3.67
C ASP A 183 -16.97 -8.14 -4.08
N ASP A 184 -16.59 -8.08 -5.36
CA ASP A 184 -15.89 -6.91 -5.87
C ASP A 184 -16.85 -5.72 -5.95
N PHE A 185 -16.39 -4.56 -5.48
CA PHE A 185 -17.09 -3.31 -5.79
C PHE A 185 -16.86 -2.93 -7.26
N THR A 186 -17.86 -2.32 -7.88
CA THR A 186 -17.66 -1.60 -9.15
C THR A 186 -16.51 -0.59 -8.99
N PRO A 187 -15.58 -0.48 -9.96
CA PRO A 187 -14.47 0.47 -9.88
C PRO A 187 -14.93 1.90 -9.56
N GLY A 188 -14.28 2.56 -8.59
CA GLY A 188 -14.64 3.92 -8.18
C GLY A 188 -15.91 4.07 -7.35
N ALA A 189 -16.56 2.96 -6.97
CA ALA A 189 -17.80 2.99 -6.18
C ALA A 189 -17.59 3.43 -4.73
N ARG A 190 -16.46 3.06 -4.11
CA ARG A 190 -16.10 3.49 -2.74
C ARG A 190 -15.30 4.79 -2.81
N TRP A 191 -15.15 5.50 -1.69
CA TRP A 191 -14.26 6.67 -1.62
C TRP A 191 -12.80 6.25 -1.44
N VAL A 192 -12.51 5.35 -0.49
CA VAL A 192 -11.19 4.71 -0.39
C VAL A 192 -11.03 3.70 -1.52
N GLN A 193 -10.13 3.99 -2.47
CA GLN A 193 -9.88 3.16 -3.66
C GLN A 193 -8.89 2.03 -3.39
N GLU A 194 -7.89 2.30 -2.55
CA GLU A 194 -6.84 1.35 -2.20
C GLU A 194 -6.37 1.58 -0.77
N LEU A 195 -5.93 0.50 -0.12
CA LEU A 195 -4.98 0.59 0.99
C LEU A 195 -3.62 0.17 0.49
N ARG A 196 -2.57 0.87 0.94
CA ARG A 196 -1.18 0.50 0.69
C ARG A 196 -0.43 0.31 1.98
N ILE A 197 0.46 -0.67 1.97
CA ILE A 197 1.42 -0.92 3.04
C ILE A 197 2.80 -0.81 2.40
N GLU A 198 3.50 0.28 2.69
CA GLU A 198 4.76 0.70 2.07
C GLU A 198 5.82 1.15 3.10
#